data_AF-A0A0D6PFB9-F1
#
_entry.id   AF-A0A0D6PFB9-F1
#
_cell.length_a   1.000
_cell.length_b   1.000
_cell.length_c   1.000
_cell.angle_alpha   90.00
_cell.angle_beta   90.00
_cell.angle_gamma   90.00
#
_symmetry.space_group_name_H-M   'P 1'
#
loop_
_entity.id
_entity.type
_entity.pdbx_description
1 polymer ?
#
loop_
_entity_poly.entity_id
_entity_poly.type
_entity_poly.pdbx_seq_one_letter_code
_entity_poly.pdbx_strand_id
1 'polypeptide(L)'
;MTAVPFDTLKLARALRDQGKFTQDQAEGMAQAFAEAVQTDLATKGDISTLASKSDIARLDGRMNLQQWMLGFVLTFVVAIVIKLFLH
;
A
#
# COMPACT_ATOMS: atom_id res chain seq x y z
N MET A 1 15.03 -0.18 -8.17
CA MET A 1 14.98 -1.41 -7.35
C MET A 1 16.11 -1.35 -6.33
N THR A 2 15.84 -1.00 -5.07
CA THR A 2 16.82 -1.18 -4.00
C THR A 2 16.61 -2.57 -3.42
N ALA A 3 17.28 -3.57 -3.99
CA ALA A 3 17.38 -4.89 -3.37
C ALA A 3 18.15 -4.70 -2.07
N VAL A 4 17.54 -5.04 -0.92
CA VAL A 4 18.30 -5.16 0.32
C VAL A 4 19.13 -6.43 0.17
N PRO A 5 20.47 -6.38 0.15
CA PRO A 5 21.28 -7.58 -0.02
C PRO A 5 21.07 -8.49 1.18
N PHE A 6 20.67 -9.73 0.91
CA PHE A 6 20.55 -10.77 1.93
C PHE A 6 21.94 -11.39 2.18
N ASP A 7 22.48 -11.20 3.38
CA ASP A 7 23.81 -11.70 3.74
C ASP A 7 23.71 -13.13 4.28
N THR A 8 23.76 -14.09 3.35
CA THR A 8 23.70 -15.53 3.63
C THR A 8 24.81 -15.98 4.60
N LEU A 9 26.00 -15.37 4.54
CA LEU A 9 27.12 -15.71 5.44
C LEU A 9 26.85 -15.26 6.87
N LYS A 10 26.27 -14.07 7.06
CA LYS A 10 25.88 -13.58 8.38
C LYS A 10 24.77 -14.45 8.98
N LEU A 11 23.80 -14.90 8.18
CA LEU A 11 22.76 -15.82 8.64
C LEU A 11 23.34 -17.19 9.03
N ALA A 12 24.19 -17.79 8.19
CA ALA A 12 24.83 -19.07 8.50
C ALA A 12 25.65 -18.99 9.80
N ARG A 13 26.40 -17.91 10.01
CA ARG A 13 27.14 -17.69 11.27
C ARG A 13 26.21 -17.58 12.46
N ALA A 14 25.10 -16.85 12.35
CA ALA A 14 24.12 -16.74 13.42
C ALA A 14 23.47 -18.10 13.75
N LEU A 15 23.11 -18.89 12.74
CA LEU A 15 22.56 -20.24 12.93
C LEU A 15 23.57 -21.18 13.61
N ARG A 16 24.84 -21.14 13.22
CA ARG A 16 25.88 -21.93 13.87
C ARG A 16 26.10 -21.49 15.32
N ASP A 17 26.33 -20.20 15.53
CA ASP A 17 26.82 -19.67 16.82
C ASP A 17 25.69 -19.56 17.86
N GLN A 18 24.47 -19.23 17.43
CA GLN A 18 23.30 -19.05 18.31
C GLN A 18 22.33 -20.23 18.25
N GLY A 19 22.09 -20.76 17.04
CA GLY A 19 21.20 -21.91 16.84
C GLY A 19 21.86 -23.26 17.12
N LYS A 20 23.18 -23.28 17.34
CA LYS A 20 23.99 -24.49 17.56
C LYS A 20 23.87 -25.52 16.43
N PHE A 21 23.57 -25.05 15.22
CA PHE A 21 23.59 -25.89 14.03
C PHE A 21 25.02 -26.25 13.64
N THR A 22 25.22 -27.41 13.02
CA THR A 22 26.50 -27.71 12.39
C THR A 22 26.74 -26.76 11.22
N GLN A 23 28.00 -26.61 10.80
CA GLN A 23 28.34 -25.70 9.71
C GLN A 23 27.56 -26.01 8.42
N ASP A 24 27.51 -27.27 8.02
CA ASP A 24 26.76 -27.71 6.83
C ASP A 24 25.26 -27.42 6.93
N GLN A 25 24.67 -27.59 8.12
CA GLN A 25 23.25 -27.29 8.37
C GLN A 25 22.98 -25.79 8.30
N ALA A 26 23.87 -24.98 8.89
CA ALA A 26 23.72 -23.54 8.92
C ALA A 26 23.89 -22.92 7.53
N GLU A 27 24.84 -23.40 6.74
CA GLU A 27 25.05 -22.99 5.35
C GLU A 27 23.89 -23.41 4.45
N GLY A 28 23.44 -24.67 4.54
CA GLY A 28 22.30 -25.16 3.76
C GLY A 28 20.98 -24.44 4.10
N MET A 29 20.73 -24.16 5.38
CA MET A 29 19.54 -23.42 5.81
C MET A 29 19.60 -21.95 5.39
N ALA A 30 20.76 -21.30 5.47
CA ALA A 30 20.92 -19.93 5.02
C ALA A 30 20.72 -19.80 3.51
N GLN A 31 21.23 -20.76 2.73
CA GLN A 31 21.07 -20.83 1.28
C GLN A 31 19.59 -21.01 0.88
N ALA A 32 18.89 -21.99 1.45
CA ALA A 32 17.47 -22.23 1.18
C ALA A 32 16.59 -21.03 1.55
N PHE A 33 16.92 -20.33 2.64
CA PHE A 33 16.22 -19.12 3.05
C PHE A 33 16.49 -17.94 2.10
N ALA A 34 17.73 -17.77 1.62
CA ALA A 34 18.07 -16.74 0.64
C ALA A 34 17.34 -16.95 -0.70
N GLU A 35 17.16 -18.20 -1.11
CA GLU A 35 16.40 -18.57 -2.32
C GLU A 35 14.89 -18.32 -2.13
N ALA A 36 14.32 -18.72 -0.98
CA ALA A 36 12.91 -18.48 -0.66
C ALA A 36 12.57 -16.98 -0.59
N VAL A 37 13.41 -16.18 0.07
CA VAL A 37 13.22 -14.72 0.18
C VAL A 37 13.37 -14.02 -1.16
N GLN A 38 14.26 -14.48 -2.05
CA GLN A 38 14.37 -13.91 -3.40
C GLN A 38 13.15 -14.22 -4.29
N THR A 39 12.46 -15.32 -4.03
CA THR A 39 11.35 -15.80 -4.88
C THR A 39 10.00 -15.17 -4.48
N ASP A 40 9.83 -14.75 -3.22
CA ASP A 40 8.51 -14.38 -2.66
C ASP A 40 8.44 -12.93 -2.09
N LEU A 41 9.47 -12.12 -2.28
CA LEU A 41 9.39 -10.69 -1.95
C LEU A 41 8.51 -9.97 -2.96
N ALA A 42 7.25 -9.74 -2.61
CA ALA A 42 6.38 -8.76 -3.28
C ALA A 42 7.21 -7.48 -3.48
N THR A 43 7.46 -7.13 -4.73
CA THR A 43 8.32 -5.99 -5.01
C THR A 43 7.66 -4.73 -4.48
N LYS A 44 8.44 -3.69 -4.14
CA LYS A 44 7.87 -2.39 -3.75
C LYS A 44 6.87 -1.85 -4.78
N GLY A 45 6.96 -2.28 -6.04
CA GLY A 45 5.99 -2.02 -7.10
C GLY A 45 4.61 -2.62 -6.82
N ASP A 46 4.55 -3.87 -6.35
CA ASP A 46 3.31 -4.59 -6.03
C ASP A 46 2.58 -3.99 -4.81
N ILE A 47 3.35 -3.41 -3.88
CA ILE A 47 2.79 -2.66 -2.74
C ILE A 47 2.31 -1.27 -3.18
N SER A 48 2.94 -0.67 -4.19
CA SER A 48 2.53 0.66 -4.71
C SER A 48 1.20 0.63 -5.45
N THR A 49 0.78 -0.54 -5.94
CA THR A 49 -0.52 -0.78 -6.59
C THR A 49 -1.64 -1.14 -5.61
N LEU A 50 -1.35 -1.40 -4.34
CA LEU A 50 -2.36 -1.52 -3.29
C LEU A 50 -2.95 -0.14 -2.98
N ALA A 51 -3.98 0.23 -3.73
CA ALA A 51 -4.87 1.37 -3.47
C ALA A 51 -4.13 2.66 -3.07
N SER A 52 -3.16 3.06 -3.91
CA SER A 52 -2.39 4.25 -3.64
C SER A 52 -3.32 5.46 -3.55
N LYS A 53 -2.98 6.35 -2.62
CA LYS A 53 -3.69 7.57 -2.21
C LYS A 53 -4.32 8.39 -3.36
N SER A 54 -3.88 8.23 -4.60
CA SER A 54 -4.47 8.82 -5.79
C SER A 54 -5.93 8.44 -6.00
N ASP A 55 -6.32 7.19 -5.76
CA ASP A 55 -7.70 6.74 -5.98
C ASP A 55 -8.64 7.35 -4.93
N ILE A 56 -8.16 7.43 -3.69
CA ILE A 56 -8.86 8.09 -2.58
C ILE A 56 -8.97 9.60 -2.83
N ALA A 57 -7.88 10.27 -3.25
CA ALA A 57 -7.89 11.69 -3.57
C ALA A 57 -8.80 12.02 -4.76
N ARG A 58 -8.88 11.12 -5.75
CA ARG A 58 -9.78 11.25 -6.90
C ARG A 58 -11.24 11.06 -6.48
N LEU A 59 -11.52 10.15 -5.55
CA LEU A 59 -12.86 9.98 -5.00
C LEU A 59 -13.29 11.23 -4.21
N ASP A 60 -12.41 11.75 -3.35
CA ASP A 60 -12.65 12.93 -2.51
C ASP A 60 -12.92 14.18 -3.36
N GLY A 61 -12.12 14.41 -4.42
CA GLY A 61 -12.35 15.50 -5.36
C GLY A 61 -13.70 15.41 -6.08
N ARG A 62 -14.15 14.21 -6.45
CA ARG A 62 -15.47 14.00 -7.06
C ARG A 62 -16.61 14.23 -6.07
N MET A 63 -16.45 13.81 -4.82
CA MET A 63 -17.43 14.01 -3.75
C MET A 63 -17.59 15.49 -3.40
N ASN A 64 -16.48 16.22 -3.25
CA ASN A 64 -16.51 17.65 -2.95
C ASN A 64 -17.17 18.46 -4.10
N LEU A 65 -16.85 18.14 -5.37
CA LEU A 65 -17.50 18.78 -6.51
C LEU A 65 -19.01 18.51 -6.56
N GLN A 66 -19.43 17.27 -6.30
CA GLN A 66 -20.85 16.93 -6.22
C GLN A 66 -21.56 17.66 -5.07
N GLN A 67 -20.94 17.77 -3.90
CA GLN A 67 -21.52 18.50 -2.77
C GLN A 67 -21.77 19.97 -3.11
N TRP A 68 -20.82 20.64 -3.77
CA TRP A 68 -21.00 22.02 -4.22
C TRP A 68 -22.14 22.16 -5.23
N MET A 69 -22.20 21.28 -6.23
CA MET A 69 -23.28 21.29 -7.22
C MET A 69 -24.66 21.04 -6.58
N LEU A 70 -24.74 20.11 -5.63
CA LEU A 70 -25.98 19.83 -4.89
C LEU A 70 -26.42 21.04 -4.06
N GLY A 71 -25.49 21.74 -3.40
CA GLY A 71 -25.79 22.97 -2.66
C GLY A 71 -26.33 24.09 -3.55
N PHE A 72 -25.75 24.28 -4.74
CA PHE A 72 -26.25 25.24 -5.74
C PHE A 72 -27.64 24.87 -6.24
N VAL A 73 -27.87 23.60 -6.59
CA VAL A 73 -29.18 23.12 -7.06
C VAL A 73 -30.24 23.29 -5.97
N LEU A 74 -29.92 22.96 -4.72
CA LEU A 74 -30.85 23.09 -3.61
C LEU A 74 -31.23 24.55 -3.37
N THR A 75 -30.25 25.46 -3.38
CA THR A 75 -30.49 26.90 -3.24
C THR A 75 -31.35 27.44 -4.40
N PHE A 76 -31.07 26.99 -5.63
CA PHE A 76 -31.83 27.37 -6.82
C PHE A 76 -33.29 26.90 -6.75
N VAL A 77 -33.52 25.65 -6.33
CA VAL A 77 -34.88 25.11 -6.13
C VAL A 77 -35.63 25.89 -5.06
N VAL A 78 -35.00 26.20 -3.92
CA VAL A 78 -35.63 26.99 -2.85
C VAL A 78 -36.00 28.39 -3.33
N ALA A 79 -35.13 29.06 -4.09
CA ALA A 79 -35.41 30.38 -4.65
C ALA A 79 -36.60 30.37 -5.61
N ILE A 80 -36.74 29.33 -6.45
CA ILE A 80 -37.89 29.15 -7.33
C ILE A 80 -39.16 28.96 -6.52
N VAL A 81 -39.14 28.09 -5.51
CA VAL A 81 -40.29 27.82 -4.65
C VAL A 81 -40.74 29.12 -3.97
N ILE A 82 -39.84 29.86 -3.34
CA ILE A 82 -40.13 31.16 -2.72
C ILE A 82 -40.80 32.10 -3.73
N LYS A 83 -40.21 32.25 -4.93
CA LYS A 83 -40.76 33.13 -5.96
C LYS A 83 -42.13 32.66 -6.48
N LEU A 84 -42.42 31.36 -6.49
CA LEU A 84 -43.70 30.82 -6.94
C LEU A 84 -44.84 31.04 -5.93
N PHE A 85 -44.52 31.10 -4.62
CA PHE A 85 -45.50 31.22 -3.54
C PHE A 85 -45.64 32.64 -2.95
N LEU A 86 -44.61 33.48 -3.08
CA LEU A 86 -44.59 34.86 -2.56
C LEU A 86 -44.81 35.93 -3.64
N HIS A 87 -45.18 35.52 -4.86
CA HIS A 87 -45.45 36.42 -5.99
C HIS A 87 -46.80 36.15 -6.64
#